data_AF-A0A7C5TU37-F1
#
_entry.id   AF-A0A7C5TU37-F1
#
_cell.length_a   1.000
_cell.length_b   1.000
_cell.length_c   1.000
_cell.angle_alpha   90.00
_cell.angle_beta   90.00
_cell.angle_gamma   90.00
#
_symmetry.space_group_name_H-M   'P 1'
#
loop_
_entity.id
_entity.type
_entity.pdbx_description
1 polymer ?
#
loop_
_entity_poly.entity_id
_entity_poly.type
_entity_poly.pdbx_seq_one_letter_code
_entity_poly.pdbx_strand_id
1 'polypeptide(L)'
;MAGILILFGVLVAVAILVGLLWISSRFKLIFLDNVVRNRAEIVEPWRRLGELGDSLFVWRLGFGLVSLVLAIVLAGSFMWGVVFLATGDRFMILSFPAILLMAAGGLLALLTTIVLICIALWTESFVVPIMYRFNLGAWEAWGYFLPWLKSYPLQFALYVLWIMVLGAGVLVA
;
A
#
# COMPACT_ATOMS: atom_id res chain seq x y z
N MET A 1 0.11 -28.84 21.55
CA MET A 1 0.08 -27.59 22.34
C MET A 1 0.79 -26.44 21.63
N ALA A 2 2.04 -26.58 21.18
CA ALA A 2 2.77 -25.51 20.47
C ALA A 2 2.03 -24.95 19.22
N GLY A 3 1.50 -25.82 18.35
CA GLY A 3 0.77 -25.36 17.15
C GLY A 3 -0.50 -24.54 17.45
N ILE A 4 -1.19 -24.84 18.55
CA ILE A 4 -2.39 -24.10 18.98
C ILE A 4 -2.01 -22.71 19.49
N LEU A 5 -0.92 -22.61 20.27
CA LEU A 5 -0.40 -21.33 20.76
C LEU A 5 0.06 -20.42 19.61
N ILE A 6 0.72 -20.99 18.60
CA ILE A 6 1.15 -20.26 17.40
C ILE A 6 -0.07 -19.74 16.63
N LEU A 7 -1.06 -20.60 16.36
CA LEU A 7 -2.27 -20.22 15.65
C LEU A 7 -3.02 -19.10 16.38
N PHE A 8 -3.17 -19.22 17.70
CA PHE A 8 -3.80 -18.20 18.53
C PHE A 8 -3.04 -16.88 18.46
N GLY A 9 -1.71 -16.91 18.60
CA GLY A 9 -0.87 -15.72 18.50
C GLY A 9 -1.00 -15.00 17.15
N VAL A 10 -1.03 -15.77 16.05
CA VAL A 10 -1.23 -15.23 14.70
C VAL A 10 -2.60 -14.58 14.56
N LEU A 11 -3.68 -15.23 15.03
CA LEU A 11 -5.03 -14.69 14.98
C LEU A 11 -5.15 -13.37 15.76
N VAL A 12 -4.56 -13.30 16.96
CA VAL A 12 -4.53 -12.08 17.77
C VAL A 12 -3.77 -10.96 17.06
N ALA A 13 -2.60 -11.27 16.48
CA ALA A 13 -1.82 -10.29 15.74
C ALA A 13 -2.60 -9.74 14.52
N VAL A 14 -3.25 -10.61 13.75
CA VAL A 14 -4.08 -10.21 12.60
C VAL A 14 -5.24 -9.32 13.06
N ALA A 15 -5.95 -9.70 14.13
CA ALA A 15 -7.05 -8.90 14.68
C ALA A 15 -6.58 -7.49 15.10
N ILE A 16 -5.42 -7.39 15.76
CA ILE A 16 -4.82 -6.11 16.14
C ILE A 16 -4.47 -5.28 14.91
N LEU A 17 -3.81 -5.87 13.91
CA LEU A 17 -3.41 -5.16 12.69
C LEU A 17 -4.61 -4.63 11.91
N VAL A 18 -5.66 -5.44 11.76
CA VAL A 18 -6.92 -5.03 11.10
C VAL A 18 -7.61 -3.94 11.90
N GLY A 19 -7.67 -4.06 13.23
CA GLY A 19 -8.21 -3.03 14.11
C GLY A 19 -7.46 -1.71 14.01
N LEU A 20 -6.12 -1.75 14.02
CA LEU A 20 -5.27 -0.57 13.84
C LEU A 20 -5.46 0.05 12.46
N LEU A 21 -5.62 -0.75 11.40
CA LEU A 21 -5.89 -0.27 10.06
C LEU A 21 -7.25 0.46 9.97
N TRP A 22 -8.28 -0.09 10.60
CA TRP A 22 -9.60 0.53 10.68
C TRP A 22 -9.55 1.86 11.43
N ILE A 23 -8.96 1.86 12.64
CA ILE A 23 -8.75 3.06 13.46
C ILE A 23 -7.96 4.12 12.68
N SER A 24 -6.85 3.72 12.05
CA SER A 24 -6.00 4.59 11.22
C SER A 24 -6.79 5.24 10.08
N SER A 25 -7.71 4.51 9.45
CA SER A 25 -8.53 5.02 8.35
C SER A 25 -9.50 6.10 8.81
N ARG A 26 -10.13 5.92 9.98
CA ARG A 26 -10.98 6.95 10.59
C ARG A 26 -10.19 8.19 11.02
N PHE A 27 -9.07 8.00 11.70
CA PHE A 27 -8.29 9.13 12.21
C PHE A 27 -7.72 10.04 11.12
N LYS A 28 -7.47 9.52 9.90
CA LYS A 28 -7.06 10.36 8.76
C LYS A 28 -8.09 11.41 8.40
N LEU A 29 -9.36 11.01 8.38
CA LEU A 29 -10.47 11.91 8.09
C LEU A 29 -10.73 12.89 9.25
N ILE A 30 -10.62 12.41 10.49
CA ILE A 30 -10.77 13.26 11.69
C ILE A 30 -9.64 14.30 11.74
N PHE A 31 -8.40 13.89 11.46
CA PHE A 31 -7.26 14.80 11.39
C PHE A 31 -7.48 15.87 10.33
N LEU A 32 -7.87 15.47 9.12
CA LEU A 32 -8.15 16.39 8.03
C LEU A 32 -9.28 17.37 8.40
N ASP A 33 -10.37 16.88 9.00
CA ASP A 33 -11.49 17.69 9.43
C ASP A 33 -11.12 18.72 10.52
N ASN A 34 -10.27 18.32 11.46
CA ASN A 34 -9.74 19.20 12.50
C ASN A 34 -8.84 20.30 11.93
N VAL A 35 -7.99 19.97 10.96
CA VAL A 35 -7.17 20.95 10.24
C VAL A 35 -8.04 21.93 9.45
N VAL A 36 -9.03 21.41 8.70
CA VAL A 36 -9.88 22.24 7.84
C VAL A 36 -10.78 23.18 8.64
N ARG A 37 -11.32 22.74 9.78
CA ARG A 37 -12.21 23.57 10.61
C ARG A 37 -11.54 24.23 11.80
N ASN A 38 -10.21 24.11 11.92
CA ASN A 38 -9.41 24.64 13.02
C ASN A 38 -10.00 24.28 14.41
N ARG A 39 -10.25 22.99 14.64
CA ARG A 39 -10.76 22.47 15.92
C ARG A 39 -10.02 21.21 16.34
N ALA A 40 -10.22 20.77 17.59
CA ALA A 40 -9.58 19.59 18.16
C ALA A 40 -10.63 18.61 18.70
N GLU A 41 -11.59 18.24 17.87
CA GLU A 41 -12.70 17.35 18.24
C GLU A 41 -12.44 15.92 17.75
N ILE A 42 -12.84 14.93 18.55
CA ILE A 42 -12.72 13.51 18.18
C ILE A 42 -14.10 12.88 18.08
N VAL A 43 -14.96 13.09 19.08
CA VAL A 43 -16.26 12.39 19.20
C VAL A 43 -17.23 12.74 18.06
N GLU A 44 -17.39 14.03 17.75
CA GLU A 44 -18.31 14.46 16.68
C GLU A 44 -17.83 13.99 15.30
N PRO A 45 -16.56 14.21 14.89
CA PRO A 45 -16.05 13.72 13.61
C PRO A 45 -16.07 12.20 13.50
N TRP A 46 -15.83 11.47 14.60
CA TRP A 46 -15.85 10.00 14.62
C TRP A 46 -17.21 9.43 14.23
N ARG A 47 -18.31 10.08 14.68
CA ARG A 47 -19.67 9.65 14.34
C ARG A 47 -20.04 10.09 12.92
N ARG A 48 -19.76 11.35 12.56
CA ARG A 48 -20.16 11.93 11.26
C ARG A 48 -19.39 11.34 10.08
N LEU A 49 -18.08 11.12 10.22
CA LEU A 49 -17.20 10.62 9.16
C LEU A 49 -17.04 9.09 9.21
N GLY A 50 -17.84 8.39 10.03
CA GLY A 50 -17.74 6.95 10.24
C GLY A 50 -17.87 6.15 8.95
N GLU A 51 -18.89 6.43 8.14
CA GLU A 51 -19.13 5.74 6.87
C GLU A 51 -17.99 5.94 5.85
N LEU A 52 -17.46 7.16 5.75
CA LEU A 52 -16.30 7.46 4.91
C LEU A 52 -15.05 6.72 5.40
N GLY A 53 -14.85 6.66 6.71
CA GLY A 53 -13.74 5.92 7.33
C GLY A 53 -13.84 4.42 7.10
N ASP A 54 -15.04 3.86 7.14
CA ASP A 54 -15.30 2.44 6.84
C ASP A 54 -15.06 2.14 5.36
N SER A 55 -15.47 3.03 4.44
CA SER A 55 -15.16 2.93 3.01
C SER A 55 -13.66 2.96 2.74
N LEU A 56 -12.93 3.88 3.38
CA LEU A 56 -11.47 3.96 3.26
C LEU A 56 -10.79 2.72 3.86
N PHE A 57 -11.30 2.19 4.97
CA PHE A 57 -10.80 0.96 5.57
C PHE A 57 -10.95 -0.23 4.61
N VAL A 58 -12.13 -0.43 4.02
CA VAL A 58 -12.36 -1.53 3.06
C VAL A 58 -11.43 -1.42 1.86
N TRP A 59 -11.26 -0.21 1.32
CA TRP A 59 -10.31 0.05 0.23
C TRP A 59 -8.87 -0.32 0.63
N ARG A 60 -8.39 0.19 1.78
CA ARG A 60 -7.03 -0.05 2.25
C ARG A 60 -6.79 -1.52 2.61
N LEU A 61 -7.77 -2.20 3.18
CA LEU A 61 -7.70 -3.63 3.49
C LEU A 61 -7.61 -4.45 2.21
N GLY A 62 -8.49 -4.21 1.24
CA GLY A 62 -8.46 -4.89 -0.06
C GLY A 62 -7.15 -4.64 -0.81
N PHE A 63 -6.70 -3.39 -0.87
CA PHE A 63 -5.42 -3.01 -1.47
C PHE A 63 -4.23 -3.70 -0.77
N GLY A 64 -4.23 -3.74 0.57
CA GLY A 64 -3.20 -4.41 1.35
C GLY A 64 -3.15 -5.92 1.10
N LEU A 65 -4.31 -6.58 1.01
CA LEU A 65 -4.39 -8.01 0.69
C LEU A 65 -3.90 -8.31 -0.73
N VAL A 66 -4.30 -7.51 -1.72
CA VAL A 66 -3.82 -7.65 -3.10
C VAL A 66 -2.30 -7.43 -3.18
N SER A 67 -1.80 -6.41 -2.49
CA SER A 67 -0.36 -6.12 -2.41
C SER A 67 0.42 -7.27 -1.77
N LEU A 68 -0.13 -7.87 -0.71
CA LEU A 68 0.47 -9.02 -0.03
C LEU A 68 0.53 -10.25 -0.95
N VAL A 69 -0.55 -10.56 -1.66
CA VAL A 69 -0.59 -11.68 -2.60
C VAL A 69 0.42 -11.46 -3.73
N LEU A 70 0.47 -10.26 -4.31
CA LEU A 70 1.45 -9.92 -5.35
C LEU A 70 2.88 -10.06 -4.83
N ALA A 71 3.16 -9.57 -3.63
CA ALA A 71 4.47 -9.70 -3.01
C ALA A 71 4.88 -11.17 -2.81
N ILE A 72 3.97 -12.02 -2.31
CA ILE A 72 4.22 -13.46 -2.14
C ILE A 72 4.48 -14.14 -3.49
N VAL A 73 3.67 -13.85 -4.52
CA VAL A 73 3.84 -14.43 -5.86
C VAL A 73 5.17 -14.02 -6.48
N LEU A 74 5.53 -12.74 -6.40
CA LEU A 74 6.77 -12.21 -6.95
C LEU A 74 7.99 -12.74 -6.18
N ALA A 75 7.94 -12.73 -4.85
CA ALA A 75 9.00 -13.28 -4.01
C ALA A 75 9.16 -14.79 -4.24
N GLY A 76 8.06 -15.54 -4.30
CA GLY A 76 8.07 -16.97 -4.60
C GLY A 76 8.67 -17.27 -5.98
N SER A 77 8.30 -16.50 -7.01
CA SER A 77 8.85 -16.62 -8.37
C SER A 77 10.35 -16.34 -8.39
N PHE A 78 10.79 -15.29 -7.68
CA PHE A 78 12.20 -14.94 -7.56
C PHE A 78 12.98 -16.04 -6.82
N MET A 79 12.48 -16.49 -5.67
CA MET A 79 13.10 -17.55 -4.86
C MET A 79 13.18 -18.88 -5.60
N TRP A 80 12.17 -19.22 -6.40
CA TRP A 80 12.19 -20.42 -7.23
C TRP A 80 13.34 -20.37 -8.27
N GLY A 81 13.56 -19.21 -8.90
CA GLY A 81 14.72 -18.98 -9.77
C GLY A 81 16.06 -19.14 -9.04
N VAL A 82 16.17 -18.63 -7.80
CA VAL A 82 17.38 -18.77 -6.98
C VAL A 82 17.67 -20.25 -6.64
N VAL A 83 16.66 -20.99 -6.19
CA VAL A 83 16.81 -22.42 -5.85
C VAL A 83 17.18 -23.24 -7.09
N PHE A 84 16.55 -22.95 -8.23
CA PHE A 84 16.88 -23.59 -9.51
C PHE A 84 18.36 -23.37 -9.89
N LEU A 85 18.88 -22.14 -9.74
CA LEU A 85 20.30 -21.85 -9.96
C LEU A 85 21.23 -22.55 -8.97
N ALA A 86 20.82 -22.69 -7.71
CA ALA A 86 21.64 -23.30 -6.66
C ALA A 86 21.74 -24.84 -6.76
N THR A 87 20.73 -25.48 -7.37
CA THR A 87 20.61 -26.95 -7.43
C THR A 87 20.81 -27.55 -8.83
N GLY A 88 20.76 -26.73 -9.89
CA GLY A 88 21.00 -27.19 -11.27
C GLY A 88 22.47 -27.53 -11.56
N ASP A 89 22.70 -28.43 -12.52
CA ASP A 89 24.04 -28.82 -12.95
C ASP A 89 24.86 -27.61 -13.41
N ARG A 90 26.11 -27.52 -12.94
CA ARG A 90 27.05 -26.38 -13.15
C ARG A 90 27.24 -25.95 -14.61
N PHE A 91 26.99 -26.85 -15.55
CA PHE A 91 27.09 -26.58 -16.98
C PHE A 91 25.92 -25.75 -17.55
N MET A 92 24.76 -25.74 -16.90
CA MET A 92 23.60 -24.93 -17.31
C MET A 92 23.49 -23.61 -16.54
N ILE A 93 24.29 -23.41 -15.47
CA ILE A 93 24.33 -22.19 -14.65
C ILE A 93 24.90 -20.99 -15.43
N LEU A 94 25.66 -21.23 -16.51
CA LEU A 94 26.13 -20.22 -17.46
C LEU A 94 25.17 -19.97 -18.63
N SER A 95 23.98 -20.57 -18.62
CA SER A 95 22.97 -20.27 -19.63
C SER A 95 22.45 -18.85 -19.38
N PHE A 96 22.85 -17.92 -20.23
CA PHE A 96 22.29 -16.56 -20.36
C PHE A 96 20.75 -16.48 -20.08
N PRO A 97 19.91 -17.45 -20.48
CA PRO A 97 18.48 -17.49 -20.13
C PRO A 97 18.13 -17.44 -18.63
N ALA A 98 18.83 -18.14 -17.74
CA ALA A 98 18.42 -18.25 -16.34
C ALA A 98 18.69 -16.94 -15.56
N ILE A 99 19.83 -16.32 -15.82
CA ILE A 99 20.19 -15.00 -15.29
C ILE A 99 19.21 -13.93 -15.83
N LEU A 100 18.87 -13.99 -17.12
CA LEU A 100 17.92 -13.08 -17.73
C LEU A 100 16.52 -13.18 -17.09
N LEU A 101 16.04 -14.39 -16.80
CA LEU A 101 14.74 -14.60 -16.14
C LEU A 101 14.73 -14.06 -14.69
N MET A 102 15.80 -14.28 -13.93
CA MET A 102 15.92 -13.70 -12.58
C MET A 102 16.00 -12.17 -12.60
N ALA A 103 16.79 -11.60 -13.51
CA ALA A 103 16.89 -10.16 -13.67
C ALA A 103 15.54 -9.55 -14.09
N ALA A 104 14.83 -10.19 -15.02
CA ALA A 104 13.49 -9.77 -15.44
C ALA A 104 12.47 -9.88 -14.29
N GLY A 105 12.50 -10.95 -13.51
CA GLY A 105 11.64 -11.13 -12.34
C GLY A 105 11.89 -10.09 -11.25
N GLY A 106 13.16 -9.80 -10.95
CA GLY A 106 13.56 -8.75 -10.02
C GLY A 106 13.12 -7.36 -10.48
N LEU A 107 13.31 -7.04 -11.77
CA LEU A 107 12.84 -5.79 -12.35
C LEU A 107 11.31 -5.66 -12.29
N LEU A 108 10.57 -6.72 -12.61
CA LEU A 108 9.11 -6.74 -12.51
C LEU A 108 8.64 -6.51 -11.06
N ALA A 109 9.32 -7.13 -10.09
CA ALA A 109 9.00 -6.93 -8.68
C ALA A 109 9.26 -5.49 -8.22
N LEU A 110 10.36 -4.88 -8.67
CA LEU A 110 10.67 -3.49 -8.42
C LEU A 110 9.61 -2.55 -9.02
N LEU A 111 9.27 -2.73 -10.30
CA LEU A 111 8.25 -1.92 -10.97
C LEU A 111 6.88 -2.05 -10.29
N THR A 112 6.50 -3.27 -9.91
CA THR A 112 5.26 -3.52 -9.18
C THR A 112 5.26 -2.79 -7.84
N THR A 113 6.36 -2.87 -7.09
CA THR A 113 6.50 -2.18 -5.79
C THR A 113 6.35 -0.66 -5.95
N ILE A 114 6.99 -0.08 -6.97
CA ILE A 114 6.86 1.35 -7.27
C ILE A 114 5.40 1.72 -7.54
N VAL A 115 4.69 0.93 -8.36
CA VAL A 115 3.27 1.18 -8.65
C VAL A 115 2.42 1.11 -7.37
N LEU A 116 2.65 0.12 -6.50
CA LEU A 116 1.94 0.01 -5.23
C LEU A 116 2.20 1.21 -4.31
N ILE A 117 3.46 1.68 -4.24
CA ILE A 117 3.81 2.88 -3.48
C ILE A 117 3.08 4.12 -4.04
N CYS A 118 3.05 4.29 -5.37
CA CYS A 118 2.31 5.40 -6.00
C CYS A 118 0.83 5.37 -5.63
N ILE A 119 0.16 4.21 -5.73
CA ILE A 119 -1.26 4.06 -5.40
C ILE A 119 -1.49 4.38 -3.90
N ALA A 120 -0.61 3.90 -3.02
CA ALA A 120 -0.71 4.20 -1.60
C ALA A 120 -0.59 5.70 -1.33
N LEU A 121 0.45 6.36 -1.85
CA LEU A 121 0.67 7.79 -1.67
C LEU A 121 -0.46 8.63 -2.25
N TRP A 122 -0.96 8.31 -3.44
CA TRP A 122 -2.08 9.04 -4.03
C TRP A 122 -3.38 8.85 -3.24
N THR A 123 -3.61 7.66 -2.68
CA THR A 123 -4.75 7.43 -1.78
C THR A 123 -4.70 8.40 -0.61
N GLU A 124 -3.55 8.48 0.06
CA GLU A 124 -3.37 9.31 1.25
C GLU A 124 -3.43 10.81 0.96
N SER A 125 -2.75 11.25 -0.09
CA SER A 125 -2.52 12.67 -0.35
C SER A 125 -3.63 13.35 -1.15
N PHE A 126 -4.36 12.59 -1.98
CA PHE A 126 -5.36 13.15 -2.89
C PHE A 126 -6.74 12.54 -2.70
N VAL A 127 -6.84 11.21 -2.64
CA VAL A 127 -8.15 10.53 -2.55
C VAL A 127 -8.82 10.82 -1.21
N VAL A 128 -8.10 10.76 -0.08
CA VAL A 128 -8.66 11.07 1.25
C VAL A 128 -9.24 12.50 1.32
N PRO A 129 -8.54 13.55 0.85
CA PRO A 129 -9.14 14.88 0.73
C PRO A 129 -10.37 14.96 -0.18
N ILE A 130 -10.37 14.27 -1.32
CA ILE A 130 -11.53 14.22 -2.23
C ILE A 130 -12.73 13.55 -1.54
N MET A 131 -12.52 12.42 -0.87
CA MET A 131 -13.54 11.73 -0.07
C MET A 131 -14.16 12.68 0.96
N TYR A 132 -13.32 13.39 1.72
CA TYR A 132 -13.78 14.32 2.75
C TYR A 132 -14.53 15.52 2.16
N ARG A 133 -14.04 16.11 1.06
CA ARG A 133 -14.63 17.31 0.46
C ARG A 133 -15.98 17.03 -0.20
N PHE A 134 -16.11 15.89 -0.89
CA PHE A 134 -17.29 15.55 -1.68
C PHE A 134 -18.20 14.50 -1.03
N ASN A 135 -17.85 14.02 0.17
CA ASN A 135 -18.57 12.97 0.89
C ASN A 135 -18.77 11.70 0.03
N LEU A 136 -17.69 11.27 -0.63
CA LEU A 136 -17.67 10.12 -1.55
C LEU A 136 -16.93 8.94 -0.94
N GLY A 137 -17.32 7.73 -1.34
CA GLY A 137 -16.57 6.52 -1.00
C GLY A 137 -15.17 6.50 -1.64
N ALA A 138 -14.27 5.66 -1.13
CA ALA A 138 -12.88 5.61 -1.61
C ALA A 138 -12.78 5.25 -3.10
N TRP A 139 -13.61 4.30 -3.57
CA TRP A 139 -13.64 3.90 -4.97
C TRP A 139 -14.14 5.03 -5.89
N GLU A 140 -15.18 5.74 -5.47
CA GLU A 140 -15.72 6.87 -6.21
C GLU A 140 -14.71 8.01 -6.29
N ALA A 141 -14.08 8.36 -5.16
CA ALA A 141 -13.04 9.39 -5.10
C ALA A 141 -11.84 9.07 -6.01
N TRP A 142 -11.45 7.79 -6.12
CA TRP A 142 -10.49 7.34 -7.13
C TRP A 142 -10.97 7.62 -8.57
N GLY A 143 -12.24 7.37 -8.86
CA GLY A 143 -12.86 7.70 -10.14
C GLY A 143 -12.77 9.20 -10.50
N TYR A 144 -12.87 10.08 -9.51
CA TYR A 144 -12.67 11.53 -9.69
C TYR A 144 -11.20 11.92 -9.86
N PHE A 145 -10.28 11.21 -9.20
CA PHE A 145 -8.85 11.49 -9.26
C PHE A 145 -8.17 11.02 -10.55
N LEU A 146 -8.57 9.85 -11.07
CA LEU A 146 -7.95 9.22 -12.24
C LEU A 146 -7.90 10.08 -13.51
N PRO A 147 -8.96 10.85 -13.88
CA PRO A 147 -8.89 11.79 -14.99
C PRO A 147 -7.76 12.83 -14.83
N TRP A 148 -7.60 13.39 -13.64
CA TRP A 148 -6.53 14.37 -13.37
C TRP A 148 -5.14 13.73 -13.45
N LEU A 149 -4.99 12.52 -12.92
CA LEU A 149 -3.76 11.75 -13.03
C LEU A 149 -3.36 11.51 -14.50
N LYS A 150 -4.33 11.21 -15.37
CA LYS A 150 -4.10 11.01 -16.80
C LYS A 150 -3.78 12.31 -17.54
N SER A 151 -4.35 13.44 -17.13
CA SER A 151 -4.05 14.74 -17.72
C SER A 151 -2.65 15.25 -17.36
N TYR A 152 -2.17 14.93 -16.16
CA TYR A 152 -0.93 15.50 -15.60
C TYR A 152 -0.02 14.45 -14.94
N PRO A 153 0.39 13.38 -15.67
CA PRO A 153 1.09 12.24 -15.08
C PRO A 153 2.45 12.62 -14.51
N LEU A 154 3.16 13.55 -15.16
CA LEU A 154 4.50 13.98 -14.73
C LEU A 154 4.44 14.71 -13.38
N GLN A 155 3.43 15.55 -13.16
CA GLN A 155 3.26 16.30 -11.92
C GLN A 155 3.02 15.35 -10.74
N PHE A 156 2.19 14.32 -10.92
CA PHE A 156 1.96 13.32 -9.89
C PHE A 156 3.17 12.40 -9.66
N ALA A 157 3.95 12.09 -10.70
CA ALA A 157 5.19 11.35 -10.57
C ALA A 157 6.25 12.15 -9.79
N LEU A 158 6.41 13.44 -10.10
CA LEU A 158 7.30 14.35 -9.37
C LEU A 158 6.87 14.52 -7.90
N TYR A 159 5.57 14.58 -7.63
CA TYR A 159 5.05 14.59 -6.28
C TYR A 159 5.46 13.34 -5.49
N VAL A 160 5.27 12.14 -6.06
CA VAL A 160 5.69 10.89 -5.42
C VAL A 160 7.20 10.87 -5.18
N LEU A 161 7.99 11.26 -6.18
CA LEU A 161 9.44 11.34 -6.06
C LEU A 161 9.86 12.27 -4.92
N TRP A 162 9.24 13.45 -4.82
CA TRP A 162 9.52 14.41 -3.77
C TRP A 162 9.22 13.86 -2.37
N ILE A 163 8.08 13.20 -2.19
CA ILE A 163 7.73 12.58 -0.91
C ILE A 163 8.69 11.45 -0.55
N MET A 164 9.13 10.65 -1.52
CA MET A 164 10.13 9.60 -1.27
C MET A 164 11.48 10.19 -0.84
N VAL A 165 11.91 11.28 -1.46
CA VAL A 165 13.14 11.99 -1.07
C VAL A 165 13.03 12.55 0.36
N LEU A 166 11.91 13.19 0.70
CA LEU A 166 11.69 13.70 2.06
C LEU A 166 11.66 12.58 3.10
N GLY A 167 11.00 11.46 2.80
CA GLY A 167 10.96 10.28 3.67
C GLY A 167 12.35 9.68 3.90
N ALA A 168 13.16 9.57 2.84
CA ALA A 168 14.54 9.11 2.94
C ALA A 168 15.40 10.08 3.78
N GLY A 169 15.22 11.38 3.63
CA GLY A 169 15.92 12.39 4.42
C GLY A 169 15.65 12.28 5.93
N VAL A 170 14.40 12.03 6.32
CA VAL A 170 14.02 11.83 7.73
C VAL A 170 14.61 10.55 8.33
N LEU A 171 14.80 9.49 7.53
CA LEU A 171 15.42 8.24 8.00
C LEU A 171 16.93 8.34 8.21
N VAL A 172 17.58 9.34 7.59
CA VAL A 172 19.04 9.55 7.63
C VAL A 172 19.43 10.62 8.66
N ALA A 173 18.48 11.45 9.10
CA ALA A 173 18.66 12.50 10.12
C ALA A 173 18.44 11.98 11.54
#